data_AF-A0A317M1Y9-F1
#
_entry.id   AF-A0A317M1Y9-F1
#
_cell.length_a   1.000
_cell.length_b   1.000
_cell.length_c   1.000
_cell.angle_alpha   90.00
_cell.angle_beta   90.00
_cell.angle_gamma   90.00
#
_symmetry.space_group_name_H-M   'P 1'
#
loop_
_entity.id
_entity.type
_entity.pdbx_description
1 polymer ?
#
loop_
_entity_poly.entity_id
_entity_poly.type
_entity_poly.pdbx_seq_one_letter_code
_entity_poly.pdbx_strand_id
1 'polypeptide(L)' 'MCERDTRPDAASEIHVYDPSWLSGAQCMGDACVVCHVKWPRPRRVLGELPDGSQVYGCDECAGMIGHQPVAASGSLIAAR' A
#
# COMPACT_ATOMS: atom_id res chain seq x y z
N MET A 1 -36.53 -5.64 10.03
CA MET A 1 -35.35 -5.35 10.87
C MET A 1 -34.23 -5.02 9.91
N CYS A 2 -33.61 -3.84 10.06
CA CYS A 2 -32.75 -3.26 9.03
C CYS A 2 -31.51 -4.12 8.76
N GLU A 3 -31.47 -4.73 7.58
CA GLU A 3 -30.21 -5.09 6.94
C GLU A 3 -29.62 -3.79 6.42
N ARG A 4 -28.40 -3.46 6.84
CA ARG A 4 -27.61 -2.44 6.15
C ARG A 4 -26.25 -3.04 5.88
N ASP A 5 -26.09 -3.40 4.61
CA ASP A 5 -24.88 -3.82 3.94
C ASP A 5 -23.63 -3.11 4.48
N THR A 6 -22.83 -3.80 5.29
CA THR A 6 -21.40 -3.52 5.31
C THR A 6 -20.86 -4.06 4.00
N ARG A 7 -21.05 -3.31 2.91
CA ARG A 7 -20.06 -3.40 1.84
C ARG A 7 -18.75 -3.03 2.52
N PRO A 8 -17.74 -3.91 2.56
CA PRO A 8 -16.39 -3.40 2.72
C PRO A 8 -16.25 -2.46 1.51
N ASP A 9 -16.44 -1.17 1.76
CA ASP A 9 -15.91 -0.16 0.87
C ASP A 9 -14.49 -0.63 0.60
N ALA A 10 -14.09 -0.64 -0.67
CA ALA A 10 -12.79 -1.13 -1.09
C ALA A 10 -11.64 -0.19 -0.61
N ALA A 11 -11.79 0.40 0.58
CA ALA A 11 -10.71 0.65 1.52
C ALA A 11 -9.98 -0.67 1.76
N SER A 12 -9.14 -1.00 0.78
CA SER A 12 -8.00 -1.89 0.90
C SER A 12 -7.47 -1.73 2.32
N GLU A 13 -7.54 -2.77 3.15
CA GLU A 13 -7.14 -2.72 4.55
C GLU A 13 -5.80 -1.99 4.66
N ILE A 14 -5.84 -0.74 5.14
CA ILE A 14 -4.65 0.09 5.19
C ILE A 14 -3.83 -0.42 6.37
N HIS A 15 -2.66 -0.97 6.07
CA HIS A 15 -1.76 -1.48 7.09
C HIS A 15 -1.03 -0.32 7.75
N VAL A 16 -1.21 -0.16 9.06
CA VAL A 16 -0.51 0.87 9.85
C VAL A 16 0.77 0.28 10.44
N TYR A 17 1.92 0.86 10.10
CA TYR A 17 3.24 0.44 10.58
C TYR A 17 3.67 1.24 11.82
N ASP A 18 4.32 0.59 12.80
CA ASP A 18 4.93 1.28 13.94
C ASP A 18 6.29 1.91 13.54
N PRO A 19 6.42 3.25 13.57
CA PRO A 19 7.67 3.91 13.20
C PRO A 19 8.84 3.57 14.14
N SER A 20 8.57 3.12 15.38
CA SER A 20 9.60 2.73 16.35
C SER A 20 10.41 1.52 15.88
N TRP A 21 9.87 0.73 14.94
CA TRP A 21 10.52 -0.48 14.41
C TRP A 21 11.20 -0.22 13.06
N LEU A 22 11.07 1.00 12.54
CA LEU A 22 11.56 1.39 11.23
C LEU A 22 12.82 2.24 11.34
N SER A 23 13.69 2.08 10.34
CA SER A 23 14.80 3.01 10.17
C SER A 23 14.31 4.35 9.61
N GLY A 24 15.05 5.44 9.86
CA GLY A 24 14.71 6.75 9.29
C GLY A 24 14.56 6.72 7.76
N ALA A 25 15.36 5.90 7.06
CA ALA A 25 15.22 5.72 5.62
C ALA A 25 13.87 5.08 5.21
N GLN A 26 13.28 4.22 6.03
CA GLN A 26 11.96 3.65 5.75
C GLN A 26 10.85 4.66 6.04
N CYS A 27 10.96 5.38 7.16
CA CYS A 27 9.97 6.42 7.51
C CYS A 27 9.93 7.55 6.47
N MET A 28 11.08 7.93 5.90
CA MET A 28 11.15 8.92 4.83
C MET A 28 10.75 8.35 3.44
N GLY A 29 10.45 7.06 3.36
CA GLY A 29 10.14 6.41 2.08
C GLY A 29 11.33 6.34 1.14
N ASP A 30 12.55 6.28 1.68
CA ASP A 30 13.84 6.12 0.97
C ASP A 30 14.34 4.65 0.92
N ALA A 31 13.65 3.75 1.62
CA ALA A 31 13.92 2.33 1.64
C ALA A 31 12.64 1.50 1.71
N CYS A 32 12.72 0.24 1.30
CA CYS A 32 11.64 -0.71 1.47
C CYS A 32 11.37 -0.98 2.96
N VAL A 33 10.12 -0.84 3.38
CA VAL A 33 9.64 -1.13 4.76
C VAL A 33 9.84 -2.60 5.17
N VAL A 34 10.02 -3.51 4.20
CA VAL A 34 10.19 -4.95 4.43
C VAL A 34 11.66 -5.35 4.42
N CYS A 35 12.40 -5.03 3.35
CA CYS A 35 13.77 -5.53 3.14
C CYS A 35 14.87 -4.48 3.35
N HIS A 36 14.52 -3.25 3.71
CA HIS A 36 15.44 -2.13 4.01
C HIS A 36 16.31 -1.67 2.82
N VAL A 37 16.15 -2.26 1.63
CA VAL A 37 16.87 -1.86 0.43
C VAL A 37 16.50 -0.42 0.06
N LYS A 38 17.52 0.42 -0.12
CA LYS A 38 17.39 1.82 -0.53
C LYS A 38 17.11 1.95 -2.04
N TRP A 39 16.38 2.98 -2.43
CA TRP A 39 16.05 3.24 -3.84
C TRP A 39 17.31 3.51 -4.69
N PRO A 40 17.29 3.17 -6.01
CA PRO A 40 16.30 3.59 -7.01
C PRO A 40 15.28 2.54 -7.50
N ARG A 41 14.95 1.50 -6.72
CA ARG A 41 13.96 0.48 -7.12
C ARG A 41 12.52 1.04 -7.33
N PRO A 42 11.66 0.34 -8.11
CA PRO A 42 10.24 0.67 -8.20
C PRO A 42 9.58 0.68 -6.82
N ARG A 43 8.77 1.71 -6.54
CA ARG A 43 8.11 1.94 -5.26
C ARG A 43 6.63 1.57 -5.35
N ARG A 44 6.14 0.78 -4.39
CA ARG A 44 4.71 0.49 -4.17
C ARG A 44 4.34 0.97 -2.77
N VAL A 45 3.20 1.63 -2.62
CA VAL A 45 2.65 1.92 -1.28
C VAL A 45 2.30 0.58 -0.64
N LEU A 46 2.70 0.33 0.60
CA LEU A 46 2.32 -0.88 1.34
C LEU A 46 1.41 -0.59 2.54
N GLY A 47 1.36 0.68 2.95
CA GLY A 47 0.60 1.10 4.11
C GLY A 47 0.97 2.53 4.49
N GLU A 48 0.68 2.87 5.74
CA GLU A 48 0.92 4.19 6.29
C GLU A 48 1.50 4.12 7.71
N LEU A 49 2.09 5.23 8.14
CA LEU A 49 2.49 5.49 9.51
C LEU A 49 1.31 6.12 10.29
N PRO A 50 1.39 6.18 11.63
CA PRO A 50 0.31 6.75 12.45
C PRO A 50 0.05 8.24 12.21
N ASP A 51 1.00 8.94 11.58
CA ASP A 51 0.89 10.34 11.16
C ASP A 51 0.25 10.50 9.76
N GLY A 52 -0.11 9.38 9.09
CA GLY A 52 -0.64 9.33 7.74
C GLY A 52 0.41 9.32 6.63
N SER A 53 1.70 9.32 6.97
CA SER A 53 2.78 9.23 5.97
C SER A 53 2.81 7.84 5.33
N GLN A 54 2.91 7.77 4.01
CA GLN A 54 2.93 6.48 3.31
C GLN A 54 4.28 5.76 3.47
N VAL A 55 4.21 4.44 3.67
CA VAL A 55 5.39 3.57 3.61
C VAL A 55 5.43 2.79 2.30
N TYR A 56 6.65 2.51 1.85
CA TYR A 56 6.89 1.95 0.52
C TYR A 56 7.58 0.59 0.58
N GLY A 57 7.23 -0.27 -0.37
CA GLY A 57 7.85 -1.55 -0.65
C GLY A 57 8.48 -1.59 -2.03
N CYS A 58 9.53 -2.42 -2.20
CA CYS A 58 9.97 -2.79 -3.54
C CYS A 58 8.95 -3.75 -4.18
N ASP A 59 8.99 -3.89 -5.51
CA ASP A 59 8.03 -4.71 -6.26
C ASP A 59 8.00 -6.18 -5.79
N GLU A 60 9.17 -6.76 -5.47
CA GLU A 60 9.28 -8.12 -4.92
C GLU A 60 8.56 -8.26 -3.58
N CYS A 61 8.81 -7.33 -2.63
CA CYS A 61 8.18 -7.36 -1.31
C CYS A 61 6.68 -7.04 -1.38
N ALA A 62 6.27 -6.16 -2.30
CA ALA A 62 4.86 -5.87 -2.54
C ALA A 62 4.11 -7.10 -3.07
N GLY A 63 4.71 -7.82 -4.02
CA GLY A 63 4.16 -9.07 -4.54
C GLY A 63 4.03 -10.16 -3.47
N MET A 64 5.03 -10.29 -2.59
CA MET A 64 4.99 -11.26 -1.48
C MET A 64 3.87 -10.97 -0.47
N ILE A 65 3.57 -9.69 -0.20
CA ILE A 65 2.52 -9.27 0.74
C ILE A 65 1.12 -9.35 0.09
N GLY A 66 1.05 -9.64 -1.21
CA GLY A 66 -0.23 -9.69 -1.94
C GLY A 66 -0.75 -8.31 -2.32
N HIS A 67 0.06 -7.25 -2.17
CA HIS A 67 -0.20 -5.93 -2.73
C HIS A 67 0.12 -5.96 -4.23
N GLN A 68 -0.71 -6.70 -4.97
CA GLN A 68 -0.68 -6.65 -6.43
C GLN A 68 -1.04 -5.24 -6.87
N PRO A 69 -0.42 -4.71 -7.95
CA PRO A 69 -1.00 -3.56 -8.61
C PRO A 69 -2.45 -3.89 -8.93
N VAL A 70 -3.38 -3.09 -8.42
CA VAL A 70 -4.71 -3.03 -9.01
C VAL A 70 -4.43 -2.58 -10.44
N ALA A 71 -4.40 -3.53 -11.38
CA ALA A 71 -4.39 -3.21 -12.78
C ALA A 71 -5.56 -2.26 -12.96
N ALA A 72 -5.26 -1.01 -13.32
CA ALA A 72 -6.26 0.02 -13.53
C ALA A 72 -7.26 -0.58 -14.51
N SER A 73 -8.38 -1.06 -13.96
CA SER A 73 -9.47 -1.60 -14.74
C SER A 73 -10.11 -0.35 -15.32
N GLY A 74 -9.52 0.11 -16.42
CA GLY A 74 -10.09 1.13 -17.27
C GLY A 74 -11.42 0.58 -17.74
N SER A 75 -12.47 0.92 -17.01
CA SER A 75 -13.85 0.70 -17.43
C SER A 75 -14.08 1.67 -18.60
N LEU A 76 -13.62 1.27 -19.78
CA LEU A 76 -14.03 1.87 -21.04
C LEU A 76 -15.48 1.48 -21.27
N ILE A 77 -16.39 2.21 -20.63
CA ILE A 77 -17.78 2.30 -21.10
C ILE A 77 -17.77 3.09 -22.42
N ALA A 78 -17.53 2.38 -23.52
CA ALA A 78 -17.87 2.84 -24.85
C ALA A 78 -19.39 2.68 -25.03
N ALA A 79 -20.14 3.77 -24.83
CA ALA A 79 -21.53 3.85 -25.25
C ALA A 79 -21.57 3.94 -26.79
N ARG A 80 -22.43 3.10 -27.40
CA ARG A 80 -22.72 3.04 -28.84
C ARG A 80 -23.83 3.99 -29.21
#